data_AF-A0A7C6HES0-F1
#
_entry.id   AF-A0A7C6HES0-F1
#
_cell.length_a   1.000
_cell.length_b   1.000
_cell.length_c   1.000
_cell.angle_alpha   90.00
_cell.angle_beta   90.00
_cell.angle_gamma   90.00
#
_symmetry.space_group_name_H-M   'P 1'
#
loop_
_entity.id
_entity.type
_entity.pdbx_description
1 polymer ?
#
loop_
_entity_poly.entity_id
_entity_poly.type
_entity_poly.pdbx_seq_one_letter_code
_entity_poly.pdbx_strand_id
1 'polypeptide(L)'
;MKIYIVRNGDNINSIAVKHGVPVSRLIHENGLANPNEMVEGQALVITYPYKTHVVKEGDSLAGIARRYNITIMQLLRNNSFLADREILLPGETLVISHNTTGKTAVAGYTYSFINRNTLIKTLPYLTYLYVINYQIIDGGNLLTYYDDSEIIDLSLAYSTIPLMGITAVSPGGEIDIEVVFNLLINESYQETFISNILNILQASSYYGVNFFVSKLSDNNQSLYFELLIKLSGRLHDAGYSVFVTVNPHLKYTDGYISFQDIDYSIVNHLIDGVTFIKELRADFHGPPLPIASVSLSKEFMDYIIPIIPPKKIYIEIPLLAYDWELPFDKDSVVRCMALSSAVSLAFDVGAVIQFDKKSMTPYFKYDNGCSTDNDGHIVRFVDARTINALLQLTADKSMAGAGIWNIMIFFHQMWSVLAAQFDIIKLLPER
;
A
#
# COMPACT_ATOMS: atom_id res chain seq x y z
N MET A 1 -11.38 12.10 -12.97
CA MET A 1 -11.73 12.33 -11.55
C MET A 1 -11.31 13.73 -11.12
N LYS A 2 -11.71 14.19 -9.94
CA LYS A 2 -11.25 15.43 -9.29
C LYS A 2 -11.08 15.20 -7.79
N ILE A 3 -10.06 15.80 -7.19
CA ILE A 3 -9.93 15.88 -5.74
C ILE A 3 -10.49 17.25 -5.30
N TYR A 4 -11.51 17.24 -4.47
CA TYR A 4 -12.14 18.42 -3.89
C TYR A 4 -11.68 18.59 -2.45
N ILE A 5 -11.33 19.83 -2.07
CA ILE A 5 -10.96 20.16 -0.70
C ILE A 5 -12.14 20.88 -0.07
N VAL A 6 -12.66 20.27 1.00
CA VAL A 6 -13.81 20.78 1.75
C VAL A 6 -13.50 22.16 2.32
N ARG A 7 -14.44 23.08 2.13
CA ARG A 7 -14.37 24.45 2.63
C ARG A 7 -15.36 24.63 3.78
N ASN A 8 -15.14 25.66 4.60
CA ASN A 8 -16.10 26.03 5.61
C ASN A 8 -17.51 26.23 5.02
N GLY A 9 -18.51 25.59 5.62
CA GLY A 9 -19.91 25.61 5.20
C GLY A 9 -20.29 24.62 4.10
N ASP A 10 -19.34 23.86 3.54
CA ASP A 10 -19.67 22.77 2.61
C ASP A 10 -20.40 21.63 3.34
N ASN A 11 -21.30 20.95 2.64
CA ASN A 11 -21.88 19.68 3.06
C ASN A 11 -21.96 18.71 1.89
N ILE A 12 -22.20 17.44 2.16
CA ILE A 12 -22.18 16.40 1.13
C ILE A 12 -23.15 16.68 -0.04
N ASN A 13 -24.34 17.25 0.26
CA ASN A 13 -25.34 17.56 -0.75
C ASN A 13 -24.91 18.74 -1.62
N SER A 14 -24.42 19.83 -1.00
CA SER A 14 -23.98 21.00 -1.76
C SER A 14 -22.78 20.69 -2.66
N ILE A 15 -21.85 19.86 -2.19
CA ILE A 15 -20.72 19.37 -2.99
C ILE A 15 -21.23 18.50 -4.14
N ALA A 16 -22.09 17.50 -3.87
CA ALA A 16 -22.63 16.60 -4.88
C ALA A 16 -23.37 17.35 -6.00
N VAL A 17 -24.25 18.30 -5.63
CA VAL A 17 -24.99 19.15 -6.58
C VAL A 17 -24.04 20.01 -7.41
N LYS A 18 -23.09 20.70 -6.77
CA LYS A 18 -22.10 21.55 -7.44
C LYS A 18 -21.26 20.77 -8.46
N HIS A 19 -21.02 19.49 -8.20
CA HIS A 19 -20.21 18.62 -9.05
C HIS A 19 -21.04 17.72 -9.97
N GLY A 20 -22.37 17.76 -9.90
CA GLY A 20 -23.26 16.96 -10.75
C GLY A 20 -23.09 15.45 -10.55
N VAL A 21 -22.80 15.00 -9.32
CA VAL A 21 -22.62 13.57 -8.98
C VAL A 21 -23.66 13.11 -7.96
N PRO A 22 -24.05 11.81 -7.95
CA PRO A 22 -24.93 11.29 -6.91
C PRO A 22 -24.27 11.35 -5.53
N VAL A 23 -25.03 11.77 -4.51
CA VAL A 23 -24.59 11.82 -3.10
C VAL A 23 -24.11 10.45 -2.63
N SER A 24 -24.84 9.38 -2.98
CA SER A 24 -24.48 8.01 -2.61
C SER A 24 -23.12 7.57 -3.16
N ARG A 25 -22.79 7.96 -4.40
CA ARG A 25 -21.47 7.69 -4.99
C ARG A 25 -20.38 8.47 -4.25
N LEU A 26 -20.62 9.75 -3.97
CA LEU A 26 -19.66 10.58 -3.28
C LEU A 26 -19.35 10.05 -1.87
N ILE A 27 -20.37 9.57 -1.15
CA ILE A 27 -20.22 8.91 0.16
C ILE A 27 -19.39 7.63 0.02
N HIS A 28 -19.75 6.76 -0.91
CA HIS A 28 -19.12 5.45 -1.09
C HIS A 28 -17.65 5.56 -1.53
N GLU A 29 -17.33 6.38 -2.54
CA GLU A 29 -15.97 6.56 -3.05
C GLU A 29 -15.00 7.15 -2.01
N ASN A 30 -15.55 7.81 -0.99
CA ASN A 30 -14.79 8.43 0.09
C ASN A 30 -14.91 7.69 1.42
N GLY A 31 -15.68 6.60 1.49
CA GLY A 31 -15.86 5.84 2.73
C GLY A 31 -16.38 6.68 3.88
N LEU A 32 -17.28 7.64 3.60
CA LEU A 32 -17.78 8.56 4.62
C LEU A 32 -18.74 7.82 5.54
N ALA A 33 -18.26 7.43 6.73
CA ALA A 33 -19.08 6.78 7.76
C ALA A 33 -20.21 7.69 8.24
N ASN A 34 -19.91 8.98 8.46
CA ASN A 34 -20.90 10.01 8.76
C ASN A 34 -20.80 11.17 7.76
N PRO A 35 -21.68 11.25 6.75
CA PRO A 35 -21.66 12.31 5.74
C PRO A 35 -21.93 13.73 6.26
N ASN A 36 -22.33 13.88 7.52
CA ASN A 36 -22.55 15.17 8.16
C ASN A 36 -21.29 15.69 8.89
N GLU A 37 -20.27 14.86 9.08
CA GLU A 37 -19.01 15.21 9.77
C GLU A 37 -17.96 15.69 8.76
N MET A 38 -18.25 16.80 8.09
CA MET A 38 -17.36 17.39 7.09
C MET A 38 -16.32 18.28 7.76
N VAL A 39 -15.04 18.03 7.50
CA VAL A 39 -13.92 18.80 8.08
C VAL A 39 -13.33 19.75 7.04
N GLU A 40 -13.15 21.02 7.38
CA GLU A 40 -12.44 21.96 6.49
C GLU A 40 -11.03 21.44 6.19
N GLY A 41 -10.64 21.43 4.92
CA GLY A 41 -9.36 20.90 4.46
C GLY A 41 -9.34 19.39 4.17
N GLN A 42 -10.41 18.65 4.51
CA GLN A 42 -10.59 17.24 4.13
C GLN A 42 -10.61 17.09 2.60
N ALA A 43 -9.94 16.06 2.09
CA ALA A 43 -9.93 15.74 0.67
C ALA A 43 -11.02 14.70 0.32
N LEU A 44 -11.85 15.03 -0.67
CA LEU A 44 -12.81 14.11 -1.28
C LEU A 44 -12.44 13.81 -2.73
N VAL A 45 -12.54 12.54 -3.11
CA VAL A 45 -12.44 12.04 -4.47
C VAL A 45 -13.82 12.12 -5.12
N ILE A 46 -13.87 12.75 -6.29
CA ILE A 46 -15.08 12.84 -7.12
C ILE A 46 -14.76 12.18 -8.46
N THR A 47 -15.36 11.03 -8.74
CA THR A 47 -15.19 10.40 -10.05
C THR A 47 -16.27 10.82 -11.05
N TYR A 48 -15.89 10.83 -12.33
CA TYR A 48 -16.78 11.03 -13.46
C TYR A 48 -16.60 9.83 -14.37
N PRO A 49 -17.37 8.75 -14.18
CA PRO A 49 -17.32 7.57 -15.04
C PRO A 49 -17.50 7.95 -16.51
N TYR A 50 -16.72 7.29 -17.36
CA TYR A 50 -16.89 7.40 -18.80
C TYR A 50 -18.15 6.66 -19.27
N LYS A 51 -18.40 5.48 -18.66
CA LYS A 51 -19.54 4.64 -18.99
C LYS A 51 -20.17 4.05 -17.74
N THR A 52 -21.49 4.06 -17.70
CA THR A 52 -22.29 3.44 -16.64
C THR A 52 -23.32 2.47 -17.23
N HIS A 53 -23.87 1.64 -16.36
CA HIS A 53 -24.95 0.71 -16.68
C HIS A 53 -26.00 0.76 -15.57
N VAL A 54 -27.27 0.90 -15.94
CA VAL A 54 -28.38 0.76 -15.00
C VAL A 54 -28.83 -0.70 -15.01
N VAL A 55 -28.71 -1.36 -13.87
CA VAL A 55 -29.06 -2.76 -13.66
C VAL A 55 -30.53 -2.98 -13.99
N LYS A 56 -30.82 -4.02 -14.77
CA LYS A 56 -32.16 -4.48 -15.10
C LYS A 56 -32.43 -5.84 -14.45
N GLU A 57 -33.70 -6.20 -14.37
CA GLU A 57 -34.10 -7.54 -13.95
C GLU A 57 -33.45 -8.61 -14.84
N GLY A 58 -32.85 -9.62 -14.20
CA GLY A 58 -32.12 -10.70 -14.88
C GLY A 58 -30.67 -10.37 -15.27
N ASP A 59 -30.18 -9.14 -15.05
CA ASP A 59 -28.76 -8.87 -15.23
C ASP A 59 -27.92 -9.63 -14.18
N SER A 60 -26.72 -10.05 -14.58
CA SER A 60 -25.71 -10.68 -13.71
C SER A 60 -24.35 -10.03 -13.95
N LEU A 61 -23.42 -10.15 -12.99
CA LEU A 61 -22.06 -9.61 -13.15
C LEU A 61 -21.38 -10.11 -14.42
N ALA A 62 -21.42 -11.42 -14.66
CA ALA A 62 -20.86 -12.04 -15.85
C ALA A 62 -21.57 -11.57 -17.15
N GLY A 63 -22.89 -11.41 -17.12
CA GLY A 63 -23.67 -10.92 -18.25
C GLY A 63 -23.32 -9.47 -18.62
N ILE A 64 -23.22 -8.60 -17.61
CA ILE A 64 -22.84 -7.20 -17.77
C ILE A 64 -21.38 -7.10 -18.26
N ALA A 65 -20.46 -7.83 -17.63
CA ALA A 65 -19.05 -7.85 -18.01
C ALA A 65 -18.88 -8.23 -19.49
N ARG A 66 -19.53 -9.32 -19.93
CA ARG A 66 -19.54 -9.75 -21.34
C ARG A 66 -20.14 -8.72 -22.29
N ARG A 67 -21.28 -8.11 -21.91
CA ARG A 67 -21.96 -7.08 -22.72
C ARG A 67 -21.05 -5.88 -23.01
N TYR A 68 -20.23 -5.49 -22.03
CA TYR A 68 -19.34 -4.35 -22.15
C TYR A 68 -17.90 -4.69 -22.51
N ASN A 69 -17.59 -5.98 -22.73
CA ASN A 69 -16.24 -6.48 -23.00
C ASN A 69 -15.23 -6.02 -21.93
N ILE A 70 -15.63 -6.12 -20.66
CA ILE A 70 -14.77 -5.90 -19.50
C ILE A 70 -14.69 -7.19 -18.68
N THR A 71 -13.70 -7.24 -17.80
CA THR A 71 -13.50 -8.35 -16.87
C THR A 71 -14.42 -8.22 -15.65
N ILE A 72 -14.74 -9.33 -14.99
CA ILE A 72 -15.49 -9.27 -13.72
C ILE A 72 -14.68 -8.52 -12.67
N MET A 73 -13.35 -8.72 -12.64
CA MET A 73 -12.46 -7.98 -11.75
C MET A 73 -12.53 -6.46 -11.97
N GLN A 74 -12.60 -6.01 -13.23
CA GLN A 74 -12.77 -4.58 -13.54
C GLN A 74 -14.14 -4.07 -13.07
N LEU A 75 -15.21 -4.85 -13.26
CA LEU A 75 -16.54 -4.47 -12.80
C LEU A 75 -16.62 -4.36 -11.28
N LEU A 76 -16.08 -5.33 -10.54
CA LEU A 76 -16.00 -5.30 -9.07
C LEU A 76 -15.14 -4.14 -8.58
N ARG A 77 -13.99 -3.90 -9.22
CA ARG A 77 -13.09 -2.79 -8.90
C ARG A 77 -13.77 -1.43 -9.05
N ASN A 78 -14.62 -1.27 -10.06
CA ASN A 78 -15.33 -0.01 -10.27
C ASN A 78 -16.53 0.16 -9.32
N ASN A 79 -16.94 -0.89 -8.62
CA ASN A 79 -18.16 -0.95 -7.81
C ASN A 79 -17.91 -1.73 -6.51
N SER A 80 -16.95 -1.29 -5.68
CA SER A 80 -16.47 -2.07 -4.53
C SER A 80 -17.52 -2.38 -3.45
N PHE A 81 -18.63 -1.65 -3.39
CA PHE A 81 -19.80 -2.01 -2.55
C PHE A 81 -20.40 -3.37 -2.90
N LEU A 82 -20.15 -3.90 -4.10
CA LEU A 82 -20.63 -5.22 -4.50
C LEU A 82 -19.95 -6.34 -3.71
N ALA A 83 -18.75 -6.12 -3.19
CA ALA A 83 -18.06 -7.07 -2.31
C ALA A 83 -18.84 -7.35 -1.02
N ASP A 84 -19.69 -6.41 -0.58
CA ASP A 84 -20.41 -6.50 0.69
C ASP A 84 -21.71 -7.32 0.59
N ARG A 85 -22.22 -7.57 -0.63
CA ARG A 85 -23.55 -8.21 -0.82
C ARG A 85 -23.70 -9.12 -2.03
N GLU A 86 -22.81 -9.05 -3.02
CA GLU A 86 -22.77 -9.87 -4.25
C GLU A 86 -24.05 -9.91 -5.12
N ILE A 87 -25.12 -9.22 -4.72
CA ILE A 87 -26.41 -9.15 -5.42
C ILE A 87 -26.47 -7.86 -6.23
N LEU A 88 -27.08 -7.91 -7.42
CA LEU A 88 -27.39 -6.72 -8.21
C LEU A 88 -28.83 -6.26 -7.94
N LEU A 89 -29.04 -4.96 -7.73
CA LEU A 89 -30.38 -4.40 -7.50
C LEU A 89 -30.89 -3.71 -8.77
N PRO A 90 -32.06 -4.09 -9.31
CA PRO A 90 -32.65 -3.37 -10.45
C PRO A 90 -32.76 -1.86 -10.18
N GLY A 91 -32.38 -1.04 -11.15
CA GLY A 91 -32.31 0.42 -11.05
C GLY A 91 -31.01 0.97 -10.49
N GLU A 92 -30.14 0.14 -9.91
CA GLU A 92 -28.81 0.56 -9.46
C GLU A 92 -27.91 0.94 -10.63
N THR A 93 -27.08 1.97 -10.47
CA THR A 93 -26.14 2.40 -11.50
C THR A 93 -24.74 1.88 -11.19
N LEU A 94 -24.26 0.95 -12.01
CA LEU A 94 -22.89 0.46 -11.98
C LEU A 94 -21.97 1.30 -12.86
N VAL A 95 -20.74 1.48 -12.40
CA VAL A 95 -19.65 2.05 -13.18
C VAL A 95 -19.01 0.97 -14.04
N ILE A 96 -19.05 1.13 -15.36
CA ILE A 96 -18.47 0.19 -16.32
C ILE A 96 -17.03 0.56 -16.62
N SER A 97 -16.74 1.85 -16.82
CA SER A 97 -15.37 2.31 -17.04
C SER A 97 -15.16 3.76 -16.62
N HIS A 98 -13.91 4.06 -16.31
CA HIS A 98 -13.36 5.40 -16.13
C HIS A 98 -12.55 5.79 -17.37
N ASN A 99 -12.20 7.08 -17.48
CA ASN A 99 -11.26 7.56 -18.50
C ASN A 99 -9.82 7.43 -17.97
N THR A 100 -9.32 6.19 -17.93
CA THR A 100 -7.98 5.85 -17.43
C THR A 100 -6.89 6.39 -18.37
N THR A 101 -5.72 6.70 -17.82
CA THR A 101 -4.58 7.28 -18.55
C THR A 101 -3.45 6.28 -18.80
N GLY A 102 -3.55 5.07 -18.26
CA GLY A 102 -2.54 4.03 -18.42
C GLY A 102 -2.85 2.75 -17.66
N LYS A 103 -1.87 1.84 -17.66
CA LYS A 103 -1.91 0.59 -16.90
C LYS A 103 -0.90 0.65 -15.76
N THR A 104 -1.19 0.00 -14.64
CA THR A 104 -0.26 -0.09 -13.51
C THR A 104 -0.37 -1.43 -12.81
N ALA A 105 0.75 -1.95 -12.31
CA ALA A 105 0.75 -3.09 -11.41
C ALA A 105 0.55 -2.60 -9.97
N VAL A 106 -0.13 -3.39 -9.14
CA VAL A 106 -0.37 -3.03 -7.74
C VAL A 106 -0.05 -4.23 -6.86
N ALA A 107 0.83 -4.03 -5.90
CA ALA A 107 1.10 -4.97 -4.84
C ALA A 107 0.41 -4.51 -3.54
N GLY A 108 -0.19 -5.43 -2.80
CA GLY A 108 -0.74 -5.16 -1.46
C GLY A 108 0.02 -5.96 -0.41
N TYR A 109 0.43 -5.31 0.68
CA TYR A 109 1.01 -6.00 1.83
C TYR A 109 -0.09 -6.39 2.81
N THR A 110 -0.14 -7.66 3.20
CA THR A 110 -1.11 -8.16 4.18
C THR A 110 -0.43 -9.07 5.19
N TYR A 111 -0.95 -9.11 6.41
CA TYR A 111 -0.71 -10.24 7.30
C TYR A 111 -1.74 -11.34 7.01
N SER A 112 -1.43 -12.55 7.45
CA SER A 112 -2.29 -13.74 7.28
C SER A 112 -3.61 -13.67 8.07
N PHE A 113 -3.75 -12.74 9.01
CA PHE A 113 -4.98 -12.54 9.80
C PHE A 113 -5.88 -11.39 9.28
N ILE A 114 -5.72 -10.97 8.03
CA ILE A 114 -6.59 -9.95 7.42
C ILE A 114 -8.06 -10.36 7.47
N ASN A 115 -8.95 -9.38 7.71
CA ASN A 115 -10.37 -9.61 7.63
C ASN A 115 -10.75 -10.06 6.19
N ARG A 116 -11.45 -11.19 6.08
CA ARG A 116 -11.85 -11.79 4.81
C ARG A 116 -12.59 -10.82 3.87
N ASN A 117 -13.52 -10.01 4.40
CA ASN A 117 -14.27 -9.05 3.57
C ASN A 117 -13.37 -7.93 3.06
N THR A 118 -12.46 -7.42 3.90
CA THR A 118 -11.43 -6.47 3.48
C THR A 118 -10.57 -7.04 2.36
N LEU A 119 -10.14 -8.31 2.48
CA LEU A 119 -9.36 -8.98 1.45
C LEU A 119 -10.14 -9.08 0.14
N ILE A 120 -11.35 -9.65 0.16
CA ILE A 120 -12.23 -9.80 -1.01
C ILE A 120 -12.46 -8.45 -1.71
N LYS A 121 -12.73 -7.38 -0.94
CA LYS A 121 -12.96 -6.04 -1.48
C LYS A 121 -11.69 -5.44 -2.12
N THR A 122 -10.51 -5.83 -1.65
CA THR A 122 -9.22 -5.32 -2.12
C THR A 122 -8.66 -6.08 -3.33
N LEU A 123 -8.85 -7.41 -3.39
CA LEU A 123 -8.25 -8.26 -4.43
C LEU A 123 -8.52 -7.81 -5.90
N PRO A 124 -9.69 -7.25 -6.28
CA PRO A 124 -9.91 -6.72 -7.63
C PRO A 124 -8.93 -5.61 -8.05
N TYR A 125 -8.29 -4.95 -7.08
CA TYR A 125 -7.33 -3.87 -7.29
C TYR A 125 -5.87 -4.34 -7.35
N LEU A 126 -5.57 -5.62 -7.11
CA LEU A 126 -4.21 -6.10 -6.96
C LEU A 126 -3.72 -6.92 -8.15
N THR A 127 -2.47 -6.71 -8.54
CA THR A 127 -1.70 -7.64 -9.38
C THR A 127 -1.03 -8.70 -8.52
N TYR A 128 -0.43 -8.27 -7.40
CA TYR A 128 0.29 -9.11 -6.45
C TYR A 128 -0.24 -8.90 -5.03
N LEU A 129 -0.24 -9.96 -4.23
CA LEU A 129 -0.50 -9.91 -2.80
C LEU A 129 0.72 -10.47 -2.06
N TYR A 130 1.36 -9.66 -1.22
CA TYR A 130 2.48 -10.09 -0.40
C TYR A 130 1.95 -10.49 0.97
N VAL A 131 1.94 -11.80 1.24
CA VAL A 131 1.36 -12.38 2.47
C VAL A 131 2.47 -12.56 3.51
N ILE A 132 2.57 -11.61 4.43
CA ILE A 132 3.56 -11.62 5.52
C ILE A 132 3.12 -12.63 6.57
N ASN A 133 3.80 -13.77 6.60
CA ASN A 133 3.49 -14.87 7.51
C ASN A 133 4.73 -15.64 8.00
N TYR A 134 5.86 -15.54 7.30
CA TYR A 134 7.04 -16.33 7.56
C TYR A 134 8.17 -15.49 8.17
N GLN A 135 8.48 -15.75 9.44
CA GLN A 135 9.60 -15.14 10.14
C GLN A 135 10.86 -15.98 10.01
N ILE A 136 11.99 -15.34 9.71
CA ILE A 136 13.32 -15.94 9.79
C ILE A 136 13.66 -16.18 11.25
N ILE A 137 13.99 -17.42 11.59
CA ILE A 137 14.51 -17.83 12.91
C ILE A 137 15.87 -18.51 12.74
N ASP A 138 16.51 -18.87 13.85
CA ASP A 138 17.85 -19.42 13.87
C ASP A 138 18.03 -20.69 12.99
N GLY A 139 19.25 -20.90 12.51
CA GLY A 139 19.61 -22.03 11.65
C GLY A 139 19.08 -21.96 10.21
N GLY A 140 18.53 -20.81 9.78
CA GLY A 140 17.88 -20.67 8.48
C GLY A 140 16.48 -21.28 8.43
N ASN A 141 15.85 -21.50 9.59
CA ASN A 141 14.48 -21.99 9.65
C ASN A 141 13.46 -20.86 9.49
N LEU A 142 12.22 -21.23 9.19
CA LEU A 142 11.10 -20.32 9.06
C LEU A 142 10.02 -20.66 10.09
N LEU A 143 9.57 -19.66 10.83
CA LEU A 143 8.42 -19.75 11.71
C LEU A 143 7.19 -19.17 10.99
N THR A 144 6.09 -19.92 10.96
CA THR A 144 4.78 -19.44 10.52
C THR A 144 3.84 -19.26 11.70
N TYR A 145 2.97 -18.26 11.64
CA TYR A 145 2.05 -17.93 12.75
C TYR A 145 0.61 -18.34 12.48
N TYR A 146 0.20 -18.40 11.22
CA TYR A 146 -1.19 -18.64 10.83
C TYR A 146 -1.24 -19.49 9.56
N ASP A 147 -2.37 -20.18 9.34
CA ASP A 147 -2.70 -20.80 8.07
C ASP A 147 -3.03 -19.72 7.03
N ASP A 148 -2.37 -19.75 5.88
CA ASP A 148 -2.55 -18.80 4.78
C ASP A 148 -3.23 -19.41 3.54
N SER A 149 -3.67 -20.67 3.62
CA SER A 149 -4.32 -21.39 2.52
C SER A 149 -5.52 -20.64 1.95
N GLU A 150 -6.40 -20.12 2.81
CA GLU A 150 -7.61 -19.38 2.39
C GLU A 150 -7.27 -18.08 1.64
N ILE A 151 -6.21 -17.37 2.07
CA ILE A 151 -5.77 -16.12 1.45
C ILE A 151 -5.16 -16.39 0.08
N ILE A 152 -4.38 -17.46 -0.05
CA ILE A 152 -3.82 -17.91 -1.32
C ILE A 152 -4.94 -18.27 -2.29
N ASP A 153 -5.90 -19.09 -1.87
CA ASP A 153 -7.02 -19.54 -2.70
C ASP A 153 -7.89 -18.36 -3.17
N LEU A 154 -8.23 -17.45 -2.25
CA LEU A 154 -8.94 -16.23 -2.59
C LEU A 154 -8.17 -15.37 -3.59
N SER A 155 -6.86 -15.21 -3.39
CA SER A 155 -6.03 -14.41 -4.30
C SER A 155 -6.11 -14.94 -5.73
N LEU A 156 -5.98 -16.26 -5.89
CA LEU A 156 -6.06 -16.91 -7.19
C LEU A 156 -7.47 -16.83 -7.80
N ALA A 157 -8.53 -16.94 -7.00
CA ALA A 157 -9.91 -16.77 -7.45
C ALA A 157 -10.19 -15.36 -8.01
N TYR A 158 -9.47 -14.35 -7.50
CA TYR A 158 -9.56 -12.96 -7.96
C TYR A 158 -8.44 -12.56 -8.94
N SER A 159 -7.75 -13.55 -9.52
CA SER A 159 -6.64 -13.36 -10.48
C SER A 159 -5.50 -12.48 -9.93
N THR A 160 -5.30 -12.49 -8.62
CA THR A 160 -4.18 -11.84 -7.93
C THR A 160 -3.11 -12.87 -7.62
N ILE A 161 -1.85 -12.55 -7.91
CA ILE A 161 -0.72 -13.44 -7.66
C ILE A 161 -0.31 -13.37 -6.18
N PRO A 162 -0.49 -14.43 -5.37
CA PRO A 162 0.02 -14.45 -4.01
C PRO A 162 1.53 -14.71 -4.04
N LEU A 163 2.29 -13.93 -3.26
CA LEU A 163 3.70 -14.14 -2.98
C LEU A 163 3.92 -14.34 -1.47
N MET A 164 4.77 -15.30 -1.15
CA MET A 164 5.17 -15.65 0.21
C MET A 164 6.02 -14.53 0.82
N GLY A 165 5.49 -13.81 1.80
CA GLY A 165 6.19 -12.74 2.49
C GLY A 165 7.09 -13.28 3.61
N ILE A 166 8.40 -13.03 3.47
CA ILE A 166 9.45 -13.55 4.38
C ILE A 166 10.16 -12.37 5.03
N THR A 167 10.20 -12.32 6.36
CA THR A 167 10.77 -11.19 7.11
C THR A 167 11.53 -11.65 8.35
N ALA A 168 12.51 -10.86 8.79
CA ALA A 168 13.16 -11.06 10.09
C ALA A 168 12.36 -10.45 11.25
N VAL A 169 11.36 -9.64 10.94
CA VAL A 169 10.57 -8.88 11.91
C VAL A 169 9.44 -9.75 12.45
N SER A 170 9.33 -9.85 13.77
CA SER A 170 8.23 -10.55 14.45
C SER A 170 6.90 -9.81 14.25
N PRO A 171 5.74 -10.44 14.50
CA PRO A 171 4.45 -9.77 14.49
C PRO A 171 4.37 -8.57 15.46
N GLY A 172 5.18 -8.57 16.53
CA GLY A 172 5.31 -7.47 17.47
C GLY A 172 6.18 -6.31 16.96
N GLY A 173 6.80 -6.43 15.78
CA GLY A 173 7.69 -5.40 15.22
C GLY A 173 9.15 -5.51 15.65
N GLU A 174 9.51 -6.54 16.41
CA GLU A 174 10.86 -6.77 16.90
C GLU A 174 11.72 -7.48 15.85
N ILE A 175 13.02 -7.22 15.85
CA ILE A 175 13.96 -7.90 14.96
C ILE A 175 15.11 -8.49 15.77
N ASP A 176 15.36 -9.78 15.57
CA ASP A 176 16.57 -10.43 16.05
C ASP A 176 17.68 -10.23 15.01
N ILE A 177 18.56 -9.26 15.30
CA ILE A 177 19.66 -8.90 14.42
C ILE A 177 20.69 -10.04 14.32
N GLU A 178 20.88 -10.82 15.39
CA GLU A 178 21.83 -11.92 15.41
C GLU A 178 21.38 -13.03 14.46
N VAL A 179 20.09 -13.39 14.46
CA VAL A 179 19.51 -14.34 13.51
C VAL A 179 19.74 -13.91 12.06
N VAL A 180 19.55 -12.63 11.76
CA VAL A 180 19.80 -12.09 10.41
C VAL A 180 21.27 -12.23 10.03
N PHE A 181 22.19 -11.79 10.87
CA PHE A 181 23.62 -11.89 10.56
C PHE A 181 24.09 -13.34 10.45
N ASN A 182 23.63 -14.23 11.32
CA ASN A 182 23.96 -15.65 11.27
C ASN A 182 23.49 -16.30 9.97
N LEU A 183 22.29 -16.00 9.49
CA LEU A 183 21.82 -16.44 8.17
C LEU A 183 22.73 -15.91 7.06
N LEU A 184 23.14 -14.65 7.14
CA LEU A 184 23.94 -14.01 6.09
C LEU A 184 25.36 -14.57 5.99
N ILE A 185 26.00 -14.97 7.09
CA ILE A 185 27.41 -15.43 7.09
C ILE A 185 27.57 -16.95 7.03
N ASN A 186 26.52 -17.73 7.32
CA ASN A 186 26.61 -19.19 7.42
C ASN A 186 26.00 -19.88 6.19
N GLU A 187 26.84 -20.46 5.35
CA GLU A 187 26.41 -21.16 4.12
C GLU A 187 25.43 -22.32 4.38
N SER A 188 25.58 -23.06 5.46
CA SER A 188 24.65 -24.14 5.83
C SER A 188 23.25 -23.59 6.17
N TYR A 189 23.20 -22.42 6.80
CA TYR A 189 21.94 -21.75 7.14
C TYR A 189 21.28 -21.18 5.88
N GLN A 190 22.07 -20.63 4.95
CA GLN A 190 21.56 -20.19 3.64
C GLN A 190 20.93 -21.35 2.86
N GLU A 191 21.59 -22.52 2.80
CA GLU A 191 21.03 -23.69 2.11
C GLU A 191 19.76 -24.23 2.80
N THR A 192 19.75 -24.24 4.13
CA THR A 192 18.55 -24.62 4.91
C THR A 192 17.40 -23.66 4.63
N PHE A 193 17.67 -22.35 4.65
CA PHE A 193 16.70 -21.30 4.36
C PHE A 193 16.11 -21.42 2.96
N ILE A 194 16.94 -21.52 1.92
CA ILE A 194 16.48 -21.64 0.53
C ILE A 194 15.70 -22.94 0.33
N SER A 195 16.15 -24.05 0.92
CA SER A 195 15.46 -25.34 0.82
C SER A 195 14.09 -25.32 1.51
N ASN A 196 13.99 -24.69 2.68
CA ASN A 196 12.72 -24.52 3.39
C ASN A 196 11.73 -23.68 2.57
N ILE A 197 12.19 -22.59 1.95
CA ILE A 197 11.37 -21.77 1.04
C ILE A 197 10.86 -22.61 -0.12
N LEU A 198 11.74 -23.33 -0.82
CA LEU A 198 11.33 -24.16 -1.96
C LEU A 198 10.33 -25.24 -1.57
N ASN A 199 10.51 -25.89 -0.41
CA ASN A 199 9.57 -26.89 0.09
C ASN A 199 8.19 -26.28 0.35
N ILE A 200 8.12 -25.09 0.95
CA ILE A 200 6.85 -24.39 1.20
C ILE A 200 6.21 -23.97 -0.12
N LEU A 201 6.97 -23.41 -1.06
CA LEU A 201 6.47 -23.01 -2.37
C LEU A 201 5.92 -24.21 -3.17
N GLN A 202 6.59 -25.36 -3.13
CA GLN A 202 6.13 -26.60 -3.78
C GLN A 202 4.86 -27.19 -3.14
N ALA A 203 4.67 -27.01 -1.83
CA ALA A 203 3.52 -27.49 -1.10
C ALA A 203 2.33 -26.52 -1.10
N SER A 204 2.53 -25.29 -1.56
CA SER A 204 1.53 -24.22 -1.59
C SER A 204 1.25 -23.75 -3.01
N SER A 205 0.35 -22.78 -3.18
CA SER A 205 0.07 -22.16 -4.49
C SER A 205 0.62 -20.73 -4.60
N TYR A 206 1.68 -20.44 -3.84
CA TYR A 206 2.45 -19.20 -4.02
C TYR A 206 3.19 -19.22 -5.36
N TYR A 207 3.25 -18.07 -6.02
CA TYR A 207 3.97 -17.89 -7.30
C TYR A 207 5.43 -17.44 -7.10
N GLY A 208 5.85 -17.30 -5.85
CA GLY A 208 7.18 -16.85 -5.48
C GLY A 208 7.19 -16.16 -4.14
N VAL A 209 8.22 -15.33 -3.92
CA VAL A 209 8.47 -14.71 -2.63
C VAL A 209 8.49 -13.18 -2.72
N ASN A 210 8.14 -12.54 -1.60
CA ASN A 210 8.58 -11.19 -1.28
C ASN A 210 9.53 -11.26 -0.07
N PHE A 211 10.82 -11.04 -0.30
CA PHE A 211 11.85 -11.10 0.73
C PHE A 211 12.16 -9.72 1.31
N PHE A 212 12.00 -9.55 2.62
CA PHE A 212 12.28 -8.31 3.32
C PHE A 212 13.74 -8.22 3.72
N VAL A 213 14.48 -7.31 3.07
CA VAL A 213 15.87 -7.04 3.39
C VAL A 213 15.93 -6.08 4.58
N SER A 214 16.38 -6.60 5.72
CA SER A 214 16.37 -5.88 7.00
C SER A 214 17.74 -5.28 7.32
N LYS A 215 17.81 -4.00 7.69
CA LYS A 215 19.06 -3.33 8.10
C LYS A 215 20.19 -3.44 7.05
N LEU A 216 19.85 -3.23 5.78
CA LEU A 216 20.85 -3.15 4.71
C LEU A 216 21.77 -1.94 4.94
N SER A 217 23.07 -2.15 4.75
CA SER A 217 24.09 -1.12 4.95
C SER A 217 25.35 -1.38 4.13
N ASP A 218 26.19 -0.36 4.02
CA ASP A 218 27.49 -0.46 3.33
C ASP A 218 28.35 -1.63 3.84
N ASN A 219 28.21 -1.98 5.12
CA ASN A 219 28.99 -3.02 5.79
C ASN A 219 28.49 -4.45 5.56
N ASN A 220 27.22 -4.65 5.19
CA ASN A 220 26.62 -5.98 5.05
C ASN A 220 25.98 -6.24 3.67
N GLN A 221 26.03 -5.27 2.75
CA GLN A 221 25.44 -5.41 1.43
C GLN A 221 25.96 -6.63 0.65
N SER A 222 27.26 -6.91 0.70
CA SER A 222 27.85 -8.05 -0.02
C SER A 222 27.25 -9.38 0.45
N LEU A 223 27.03 -9.54 1.76
CA LEU A 223 26.44 -10.75 2.32
C LEU A 223 24.98 -10.91 1.90
N TYR A 224 24.22 -9.81 1.88
CA TYR A 224 22.86 -9.81 1.37
C TYR A 224 22.80 -10.17 -0.11
N PHE A 225 23.71 -9.64 -0.92
CA PHE A 225 23.76 -9.93 -2.35
C PHE A 225 24.17 -11.37 -2.63
N GLU A 226 25.12 -11.95 -1.88
CA GLU A 226 25.46 -13.37 -1.99
C GLU A 226 24.26 -14.27 -1.68
N LEU A 227 23.54 -14.01 -0.58
CA LEU A 227 22.30 -14.73 -0.27
C LEU A 227 21.25 -14.55 -1.37
N LEU A 228 21.06 -13.32 -1.86
CA LEU A 228 20.07 -13.01 -2.88
C LEU A 228 20.40 -13.66 -4.23
N ILE A 229 21.68 -13.77 -4.60
CA ILE A 229 22.14 -14.51 -5.80
C ILE A 229 21.72 -15.98 -5.69
N LYS A 230 22.04 -16.64 -4.56
CA LYS A 230 21.69 -18.05 -4.34
C LYS A 230 20.17 -18.26 -4.34
N LEU A 231 19.45 -17.42 -3.58
CA LEU A 231 18.00 -17.48 -3.47
C LEU A 231 17.32 -17.26 -4.83
N SER A 232 17.67 -16.18 -5.53
CA SER A 232 17.12 -15.85 -6.84
C SER A 232 17.35 -16.96 -7.86
N GLY A 233 18.59 -17.42 -8.02
CA GLY A 233 18.92 -18.45 -8.99
C GLY A 233 18.10 -19.72 -8.77
N ARG A 234 18.04 -20.20 -7.51
CA ARG A 234 17.31 -21.42 -7.16
C ARG A 234 15.79 -21.29 -7.33
N LEU A 235 15.21 -20.13 -7.01
CA LEU A 235 13.78 -19.89 -7.18
C LEU A 235 13.40 -19.74 -8.66
N HIS A 236 14.19 -18.99 -9.43
CA HIS A 236 13.99 -18.82 -10.87
C HIS A 236 14.14 -20.15 -11.63
N ASP A 237 15.13 -20.97 -11.30
CA ASP A 237 15.29 -22.33 -11.85
C ASP A 237 14.07 -23.23 -11.57
N ALA A 238 13.40 -23.00 -10.44
CA ALA A 238 12.18 -23.69 -10.05
C ALA A 238 10.89 -23.00 -10.58
N GLY A 239 10.99 -21.89 -11.32
CA GLY A 239 9.87 -21.18 -11.94
C GLY A 239 9.14 -20.18 -11.03
N TYR A 240 9.73 -19.81 -9.89
CA TYR A 240 9.15 -18.86 -8.93
C TYR A 240 9.72 -17.45 -9.10
N SER A 241 8.88 -16.44 -8.93
CA SER A 241 9.31 -15.03 -8.95
C SER A 241 9.93 -14.58 -7.64
N VAL A 242 10.86 -13.63 -7.72
CA VAL A 242 11.55 -13.06 -6.55
C VAL A 242 11.34 -11.56 -6.50
N PHE A 243 10.54 -11.13 -5.53
CA PHE A 243 10.35 -9.73 -5.19
C PHE A 243 11.11 -9.42 -3.90
N VAL A 244 11.58 -8.19 -3.76
CA VAL A 244 12.26 -7.73 -2.54
C VAL A 244 11.64 -6.46 -2.00
N THR A 245 11.60 -6.37 -0.68
CA THR A 245 11.20 -5.17 0.05
C THR A 245 12.41 -4.68 0.81
N VAL A 246 12.90 -3.49 0.47
CA VAL A 246 14.17 -2.97 0.97
C VAL A 246 13.92 -1.80 1.91
N ASN A 247 14.72 -1.77 2.96
CA ASN A 247 14.82 -0.68 3.93
C ASN A 247 16.08 0.16 3.64
N PRO A 248 16.02 1.17 2.75
CA PRO A 248 17.22 1.90 2.35
C PRO A 248 17.61 2.90 3.44
N HIS A 249 18.78 2.77 4.05
CA HIS A 249 19.18 3.78 5.04
C HIS A 249 19.58 5.10 4.35
N LEU A 250 18.96 6.20 4.77
CA LEU A 250 19.24 7.57 4.29
C LEU A 250 20.03 8.36 5.33
N LYS A 251 20.92 9.24 4.88
CA LYS A 251 21.64 10.19 5.75
C LYS A 251 21.21 11.61 5.41
N TYR A 252 20.90 12.39 6.44
CA TYR A 252 20.57 13.81 6.31
C TYR A 252 21.71 14.63 6.89
N THR A 253 22.39 15.41 6.04
CA THR A 253 23.52 16.26 6.43
C THR A 253 23.33 17.64 5.81
N ASP A 254 23.34 18.70 6.61
CA ASP A 254 23.23 20.10 6.18
C ASP A 254 22.04 20.41 5.26
N GLY A 255 20.91 19.73 5.47
CA GLY A 255 19.70 19.90 4.65
C GLY A 255 19.72 19.14 3.32
N TYR A 256 20.77 18.34 3.07
CA TYR A 256 20.88 17.44 1.92
C TYR A 256 20.72 15.99 2.34
N ILE A 257 20.16 15.20 1.43
CA ILE A 257 19.97 13.77 1.61
C ILE A 257 21.09 13.08 0.84
N SER A 258 21.84 12.25 1.54
CA SER A 258 22.74 11.29 0.93
C SER A 258 22.17 9.89 1.09
N PHE A 259 22.20 9.15 0.00
CA PHE A 259 21.86 7.73 -0.03
C PHE A 259 23.09 6.95 0.44
N GLN A 260 22.91 5.90 1.24
CA GLN A 260 24.01 4.98 1.55
C GLN A 260 24.59 4.38 0.27
N ASP A 261 25.87 4.03 0.31
CA ASP A 261 26.63 3.54 -0.84
C ASP A 261 26.34 2.05 -1.07
N ILE A 262 25.08 1.78 -1.44
CA ILE A 262 24.57 0.44 -1.74
C ILE A 262 24.63 0.22 -3.25
N ASP A 263 25.35 -0.81 -3.68
CA ASP A 263 25.43 -1.19 -5.09
C ASP A 263 24.20 -1.97 -5.54
N TYR A 264 23.11 -1.24 -5.81
CA TYR A 264 21.88 -1.83 -6.34
C TYR A 264 22.03 -2.38 -7.78
N SER A 265 23.16 -2.18 -8.47
CA SER A 265 23.33 -2.64 -9.85
C SER A 265 23.29 -4.17 -9.96
N ILE A 266 23.79 -4.85 -8.92
CA ILE A 266 23.79 -6.31 -8.80
C ILE A 266 22.35 -6.84 -8.68
N VAL A 267 21.48 -6.08 -8.00
CA VAL A 267 20.10 -6.50 -7.71
C VAL A 267 19.26 -6.59 -8.98
N ASN A 268 19.54 -5.77 -10.00
CA ASN A 268 18.73 -5.70 -11.22
C ASN A 268 18.49 -7.08 -11.88
N HIS A 269 19.48 -7.96 -11.92
CA HIS A 269 19.36 -9.26 -12.58
C HIS A 269 18.78 -10.37 -11.69
N LEU A 270 18.61 -10.10 -10.39
CA LEU A 270 18.23 -11.10 -9.39
C LEU A 270 16.74 -11.05 -9.01
N ILE A 271 16.05 -9.96 -9.34
CA ILE A 271 14.68 -9.75 -8.87
C ILE A 271 13.72 -9.44 -10.01
N ASP A 272 12.46 -9.75 -9.78
CA ASP A 272 11.33 -9.41 -10.65
C ASP A 272 10.68 -8.08 -10.23
N GLY A 273 10.84 -7.68 -8.97
CA GLY A 273 10.42 -6.36 -8.50
C GLY A 273 10.96 -5.96 -7.13
N VAL A 274 11.08 -4.65 -6.90
CA VAL A 274 11.53 -4.04 -5.64
C VAL A 274 10.56 -2.96 -5.16
N THR A 275 10.31 -2.94 -3.85
CA THR A 275 9.65 -1.82 -3.15
C THR A 275 10.57 -1.29 -2.04
N PHE A 276 10.56 0.02 -1.80
CA PHE A 276 11.30 0.67 -0.71
C PHE A 276 10.33 1.32 0.28
N ILE A 277 10.40 0.99 1.58
CA ILE A 277 9.27 1.23 2.52
C ILE A 277 9.51 2.14 3.76
N LYS A 278 10.62 2.07 4.51
CA LYS A 278 10.63 2.66 5.87
C LYS A 278 11.32 4.02 5.99
N GLU A 279 12.48 4.21 5.37
CA GLU A 279 13.26 5.44 5.58
C GLU A 279 12.72 6.67 4.83
N LEU A 280 11.69 6.47 4.01
CA LEU A 280 11.00 7.55 3.30
C LEU A 280 9.83 8.15 4.10
N ARG A 281 9.57 7.65 5.31
CA ARG A 281 8.43 8.05 6.16
C ARG A 281 8.79 8.22 7.63
N ALA A 282 7.88 8.84 8.40
CA ALA A 282 7.97 8.91 9.84
C ALA A 282 7.98 7.52 10.50
N ASP A 283 8.75 7.40 11.60
CA ASP A 283 8.82 6.21 12.44
C ASP A 283 8.03 6.45 13.73
N PHE A 284 7.47 5.37 14.30
CA PHE A 284 6.73 5.39 15.56
C PHE A 284 7.60 5.86 16.74
N HIS A 285 8.92 5.68 16.62
CA HIS A 285 9.91 6.12 17.62
C HIS A 285 10.61 7.45 17.23
N GLY A 286 10.15 8.08 16.16
CA GLY A 286 10.76 9.28 15.58
C GLY A 286 9.93 10.54 15.80
N PRO A 287 10.52 11.73 15.55
CA PRO A 287 9.82 12.99 15.62
C PRO A 287 8.65 13.07 14.61
N PRO A 288 7.73 14.02 14.76
CA PRO A 288 6.54 14.18 13.92
C PRO A 288 6.88 14.64 12.49
N LEU A 289 7.39 13.71 11.70
CA LEU A 289 7.70 13.86 10.28
C LEU A 289 6.50 13.44 9.41
N PRO A 290 6.44 13.84 8.13
CA PRO A 290 5.44 13.36 7.18
C PRO A 290 5.38 11.82 7.11
N ILE A 291 4.16 11.25 7.03
CA ILE A 291 3.95 9.79 6.86
C ILE A 291 4.39 9.30 5.47
N ALA A 292 4.48 10.19 4.51
CA ALA A 292 5.13 9.99 3.23
C ALA A 292 5.73 11.32 2.81
N SER A 293 6.71 11.30 1.92
CA SER A 293 7.23 12.55 1.33
C SER A 293 7.41 12.37 -0.16
N VAL A 294 6.49 12.93 -0.94
CA VAL A 294 6.53 12.81 -2.42
C VAL A 294 7.81 13.43 -2.97
N SER A 295 8.29 14.53 -2.40
CA SER A 295 9.56 15.14 -2.81
C SER A 295 10.74 14.21 -2.55
N LEU A 296 10.78 13.56 -1.38
CA LEU A 296 11.82 12.61 -1.02
C LEU A 296 11.76 11.35 -1.89
N SER A 297 10.57 10.79 -2.09
CA SER A 297 10.37 9.67 -2.99
C SER A 297 10.86 10.00 -4.40
N LYS A 298 10.58 11.22 -4.90
CA LYS A 298 11.09 11.66 -6.20
C LYS A 298 12.61 11.71 -6.24
N GLU A 299 13.25 12.35 -5.27
CA GLU A 299 14.72 12.44 -5.19
C GLU A 299 15.36 11.05 -5.12
N PHE A 300 14.79 10.14 -4.33
CA PHE A 300 15.28 8.78 -4.24
C PHE A 300 15.06 7.97 -5.53
N MET A 301 13.91 8.12 -6.19
CA MET A 301 13.68 7.46 -7.48
C MET A 301 14.58 8.02 -8.57
N ASP A 302 14.92 9.31 -8.55
CA ASP A 302 15.90 9.91 -9.47
C ASP A 302 17.31 9.29 -9.30
N TYR A 303 17.65 8.84 -8.10
CA TYR A 303 18.87 8.09 -7.81
C TYR A 303 18.81 6.61 -8.21
N ILE A 304 17.68 5.93 -7.95
CA ILE A 304 17.55 4.47 -8.18
C ILE A 304 17.29 4.10 -9.64
N ILE A 305 16.53 4.89 -10.38
CA ILE A 305 16.10 4.57 -11.77
C ILE A 305 17.28 4.35 -12.75
N PRO A 306 18.38 5.12 -12.67
CA PRO A 306 19.57 4.82 -13.48
C PRO A 306 20.20 3.44 -13.20
N ILE A 307 19.91 2.84 -12.03
CA ILE A 307 20.52 1.60 -11.54
C ILE A 307 19.57 0.40 -11.74
N ILE A 308 18.29 0.56 -11.38
CA ILE A 308 17.25 -0.48 -11.52
C ILE A 308 16.24 -0.02 -12.59
N PRO A 309 15.93 -0.84 -13.59
CA PRO A 309 14.91 -0.53 -14.59
C PRO A 309 13.58 -0.13 -13.93
N PRO A 310 12.97 1.01 -14.30
CA PRO A 310 11.71 1.48 -13.72
C PRO A 310 10.61 0.42 -13.67
N LYS A 311 10.53 -0.45 -14.69
CA LYS A 311 9.57 -1.54 -14.79
C LYS A 311 9.69 -2.64 -13.72
N LYS A 312 10.70 -2.58 -12.85
CA LYS A 312 10.85 -3.43 -11.66
C LYS A 312 10.58 -2.68 -10.36
N ILE A 313 10.39 -1.37 -10.39
CA ILE A 313 10.26 -0.54 -9.19
C ILE A 313 8.79 -0.30 -8.87
N TYR A 314 8.44 -0.52 -7.61
CA TYR A 314 7.14 -0.20 -7.03
C TYR A 314 7.30 0.93 -6.03
N ILE A 315 6.54 2.01 -6.17
CA ILE A 315 6.52 3.07 -5.15
C ILE A 315 5.70 2.61 -3.95
N GLU A 316 6.15 2.87 -2.73
CA GLU A 316 5.32 2.60 -1.55
C GLU A 316 4.23 3.67 -1.40
N ILE A 317 3.02 3.23 -1.03
CA ILE A 317 1.95 4.09 -0.54
C ILE A 317 1.55 3.61 0.87
N PRO A 318 1.91 4.35 1.94
CA PRO A 318 1.53 4.00 3.30
C PRO A 318 0.12 4.48 3.64
N LEU A 319 -0.75 3.60 4.15
CA LEU A 319 -2.14 3.89 4.51
C LEU A 319 -2.34 4.04 6.02
N LEU A 320 -1.54 4.89 6.66
CA LEU A 320 -1.48 5.04 8.10
C LEU A 320 -1.52 6.51 8.52
N ALA A 321 -1.92 6.76 9.76
CA ALA A 321 -1.84 8.04 10.43
C ALA A 321 -1.13 7.87 11.77
N TYR A 322 -0.40 8.90 12.18
CA TYR A 322 0.18 8.99 13.51
C TYR A 322 -0.23 10.29 14.19
N ASP A 323 -0.48 10.18 15.48
CA ASP A 323 -0.72 11.28 16.40
C ASP A 323 0.43 11.33 17.42
N TRP A 324 1.16 12.44 17.45
CA TRP A 324 2.25 12.69 18.38
C TRP A 324 1.84 13.71 19.43
N GLU A 325 2.18 13.42 20.67
CA GLU A 325 2.23 14.41 21.75
C GLU A 325 3.35 15.43 21.49
N LEU A 326 3.08 16.70 21.83
CA LEU A 326 3.98 17.82 21.72
C LEU A 326 4.17 18.50 23.08
N PRO A 327 5.37 19.03 23.40
CA PRO A 327 6.59 18.95 22.59
C PRO A 327 7.12 17.51 22.49
N PHE A 328 7.64 17.14 21.31
CA PHE A 328 8.15 15.79 21.10
C PHE A 328 9.50 15.60 21.79
N ASP A 329 9.60 14.53 22.56
CA ASP A 329 10.82 13.93 23.06
C ASP A 329 10.79 12.39 22.90
N LYS A 330 11.84 11.70 23.36
CA LYS A 330 11.99 10.25 23.22
C LYS A 330 10.96 9.44 24.03
N ASP A 331 10.33 10.05 25.02
CA ASP A 331 9.38 9.42 25.94
C ASP A 331 7.93 9.77 25.57
N SER A 332 7.74 10.62 24.55
CA SER A 332 6.45 11.04 24.03
C SER A 332 5.65 9.88 23.46
N VAL A 333 4.34 9.87 23.72
CA VAL A 333 3.46 8.84 23.18
C VAL A 333 3.11 9.14 21.73
N VAL A 334 3.32 8.15 20.87
CA VAL A 334 2.87 8.16 19.48
C VAL A 334 1.76 7.15 19.33
N ARG A 335 0.65 7.53 18.67
CA ARG A 335 -0.49 6.66 18.45
C ARG A 335 -0.67 6.40 16.96
N CYS A 336 -0.74 5.12 16.58
CA CYS A 336 -1.09 4.70 15.23
C CYS A 336 -2.61 4.61 15.07
N MET A 337 -3.16 5.14 13.97
CA MET A 337 -4.58 5.07 13.70
C MET A 337 -4.89 4.92 12.20
N ALA A 338 -6.12 4.49 11.90
CA ALA A 338 -6.63 4.46 10.54
C ALA A 338 -6.82 5.88 9.99
N LEU A 339 -6.72 6.02 8.67
CA LEU A 339 -6.90 7.32 7.99
C LEU A 339 -8.29 7.94 8.23
N SER A 340 -9.33 7.12 8.30
CA SER A 340 -10.69 7.58 8.64
C SER A 340 -10.76 8.13 10.06
N SER A 341 -10.07 7.49 11.02
CA SER A 341 -10.01 7.95 12.41
C SER A 341 -9.29 9.28 12.55
N ALA A 342 -8.27 9.55 11.74
CA ALA A 342 -7.61 10.87 11.73
C ALA A 342 -8.57 11.99 11.28
N VAL A 343 -9.45 11.71 10.32
CA VAL A 343 -10.46 12.68 9.87
C VAL A 343 -11.56 12.88 10.92
N SER A 344 -12.06 11.80 11.55
CA SER A 344 -13.02 11.91 12.65
C SER A 344 -12.42 12.68 13.84
N LEU A 345 -11.16 12.42 14.20
CA LEU A 345 -10.48 13.16 15.26
C LEU A 345 -10.39 14.65 14.92
N ALA A 346 -10.08 15.02 13.68
CA ALA A 346 -10.07 16.42 13.25
C ALA A 346 -11.44 17.09 13.40
N PHE A 347 -12.52 16.35 13.12
CA PHE A 347 -13.90 16.82 13.35
C PHE A 347 -14.17 17.03 14.85
N ASP A 348 -13.87 16.02 15.67
CA ASP A 348 -14.17 16.02 17.11
C ASP A 348 -13.48 17.16 17.86
N VAL A 349 -12.24 17.48 17.46
CA VAL A 349 -11.45 18.57 18.08
C VAL A 349 -11.62 19.92 17.38
N GLY A 350 -12.46 20.00 16.34
CA GLY A 350 -12.70 21.22 15.58
C GLY A 350 -11.48 21.74 14.81
N ALA A 351 -10.54 20.86 14.43
CA ALA A 351 -9.33 21.23 13.72
C ALA A 351 -9.54 21.36 12.20
N VAL A 352 -8.84 22.32 11.60
CA VAL A 352 -8.74 22.44 10.14
C VAL A 352 -7.59 21.59 9.63
N ILE A 353 -7.86 20.71 8.66
CA ILE A 353 -6.82 19.88 8.02
C ILE A 353 -5.97 20.75 7.10
N GLN A 354 -4.74 20.99 7.52
CA GLN A 354 -3.71 21.68 6.74
C GLN A 354 -3.03 20.71 5.76
N PHE A 355 -2.30 21.27 4.80
CA PHE A 355 -1.57 20.47 3.80
C PHE A 355 -0.17 21.02 3.58
N ASP A 356 0.84 20.19 3.84
CA ASP A 356 2.22 20.51 3.51
C ASP A 356 2.48 20.23 2.02
N LYS A 357 2.67 21.30 1.25
CA LYS A 357 2.91 21.21 -0.20
C LYS A 357 4.26 20.59 -0.56
N LYS A 358 5.25 20.60 0.35
CA LYS A 358 6.58 20.03 0.05
C LYS A 358 6.52 18.50 0.10
N SER A 359 6.09 17.94 1.22
CA SER A 359 5.91 16.48 1.35
C SER A 359 4.66 15.96 0.63
N MET A 360 3.72 16.86 0.28
CA MET A 360 2.39 16.54 -0.23
C MET A 360 1.56 15.70 0.75
N THR A 361 1.60 16.06 2.04
CA THR A 361 0.85 15.35 3.10
C THR A 361 -0.05 16.27 3.93
N PRO A 362 -1.24 15.78 4.33
CA PRO A 362 -2.09 16.48 5.27
C PRO A 362 -1.59 16.36 6.71
N TYR A 363 -1.92 17.37 7.52
CA TYR A 363 -1.72 17.35 8.96
C TYR A 363 -2.71 18.29 9.66
N PHE A 364 -2.90 18.11 10.95
CA PHE A 364 -3.54 19.11 11.80
C PHE A 364 -2.95 19.07 13.21
N LYS A 365 -3.22 20.12 13.98
CA LYS A 365 -2.85 20.21 15.39
C LYS A 365 -4.10 20.43 16.22
N TYR A 366 -4.08 19.96 17.45
CA TYR A 366 -5.13 20.22 18.43
C TYR A 366 -4.56 20.18 19.84
N ASP A 367 -5.26 20.79 20.78
CA ASP A 367 -4.90 20.76 22.20
C ASP A 367 -5.87 19.83 22.92
N ASN A 368 -5.38 19.02 23.87
CA ASN A 368 -6.22 18.10 24.63
C ASN A 368 -6.87 18.78 25.87
N GLY A 369 -6.61 20.08 26.09
CA GLY A 369 -7.17 20.86 27.18
C GLY A 369 -6.70 20.44 28.58
N CYS A 370 -5.74 19.51 28.69
CA CYS A 370 -5.32 18.89 29.94
C CYS A 370 -4.09 19.55 30.59
N SER A 371 -3.43 20.52 29.95
CA SER A 371 -2.24 21.16 30.53
C SER A 371 -2.18 22.67 30.33
N THR A 372 -1.49 23.34 31.25
CA THR A 372 -1.19 24.78 31.24
C THR A 372 0.08 25.11 30.45
N ASP A 373 0.79 24.10 29.95
CA ASP A 373 2.20 24.20 29.54
C ASP A 373 2.41 24.03 28.02
N ASN A 374 1.42 24.42 27.21
CA ASN A 374 1.51 24.40 25.75
C ASN A 374 1.65 22.95 25.18
N ASP A 375 1.07 21.96 25.88
CA ASP A 375 1.04 20.56 25.44
C ASP A 375 -0.10 20.35 24.45
N GLY A 376 0.26 19.97 23.24
CA GLY A 376 -0.66 19.77 22.14
C GLY A 376 -0.36 18.48 21.40
N HIS A 377 -1.06 18.28 20.30
CA HIS A 377 -0.89 17.13 19.44
C HIS A 377 -0.64 17.57 18.01
N ILE A 378 0.09 16.76 17.26
CA ILE A 378 0.13 16.86 15.81
C ILE A 378 -0.21 15.52 15.19
N VAL A 379 -1.20 15.53 14.31
CA VAL A 379 -1.60 14.37 13.53
C VAL A 379 -1.07 14.55 12.12
N ARG A 380 -0.34 13.57 11.61
CA ARG A 380 0.09 13.50 10.22
C ARG A 380 -0.39 12.20 9.61
N PHE A 381 -0.81 12.27 8.35
CA PHE A 381 -1.42 11.15 7.65
C PHE A 381 -1.25 11.32 6.14
N VAL A 382 -1.83 10.41 5.36
CA VAL A 382 -1.96 10.55 3.90
C VAL A 382 -3.43 10.64 3.52
N ASP A 383 -3.72 11.30 2.40
CA ASP A 383 -5.06 11.29 1.83
C ASP A 383 -5.02 11.18 0.31
N ALA A 384 -6.18 11.39 -0.33
CA ALA A 384 -6.31 11.34 -1.79
C ALA A 384 -5.29 12.22 -2.54
N ARG A 385 -4.87 13.36 -1.95
CA ARG A 385 -3.87 14.25 -2.57
C ARG A 385 -2.49 13.59 -2.59
N THR A 386 -2.07 13.03 -1.46
CA THR A 386 -0.78 12.31 -1.33
C THR A 386 -0.76 11.09 -2.24
N ILE A 387 -1.81 10.28 -2.20
CA ILE A 387 -1.95 9.06 -3.00
C ILE A 387 -1.88 9.40 -4.49
N ASN A 388 -2.64 10.41 -4.92
CA ASN A 388 -2.62 10.84 -6.31
C ASN A 388 -1.22 11.30 -6.73
N ALA A 389 -0.51 12.04 -5.89
CA ALA A 389 0.84 12.50 -6.20
C ALA A 389 1.86 11.35 -6.31
N LEU A 390 1.78 10.32 -5.46
CA LEU A 390 2.63 9.13 -5.56
C LEU A 390 2.32 8.28 -6.79
N LEU A 391 1.05 8.12 -7.13
CA LEU A 391 0.63 7.41 -8.36
C LEU A 391 1.02 8.17 -9.63
N GLN A 392 0.94 9.50 -9.62
CA GLN A 392 1.43 10.33 -10.74
C GLN A 392 2.96 10.22 -10.86
N LEU A 393 3.70 10.26 -9.75
CA LEU A 393 5.14 10.03 -9.78
C LEU A 393 5.49 8.65 -10.37
N THR A 394 4.67 7.63 -10.09
CA THR A 394 4.79 6.28 -10.70
C THR A 394 4.66 6.32 -12.21
N ALA A 395 3.62 7.00 -12.70
CA ALA A 395 3.37 7.14 -14.13
C ALA A 395 4.47 7.96 -14.83
N ASP A 396 4.83 9.13 -14.27
CA ASP A 396 5.83 10.05 -14.81
C ASP A 396 7.20 9.39 -14.95
N LYS A 397 7.55 8.50 -14.01
CA LYS A 397 8.81 7.76 -14.00
C LYS A 397 8.73 6.41 -14.72
N SER A 398 7.59 6.08 -15.33
CA SER A 398 7.35 4.79 -16.00
C SER A 398 7.68 3.58 -15.11
N MET A 399 7.42 3.70 -13.80
CA MET A 399 7.65 2.65 -12.83
C MET A 399 6.65 1.50 -13.02
N ALA A 400 6.98 0.31 -12.49
CA ALA A 400 6.14 -0.87 -12.58
C ALA A 400 4.74 -0.64 -11.99
N GLY A 401 4.71 0.01 -10.84
CA GLY A 401 3.50 0.08 -10.04
C GLY A 401 3.65 0.70 -8.67
N ALA A 402 2.68 0.38 -7.80
CA ALA A 402 2.67 0.79 -6.40
C ALA A 402 2.56 -0.43 -5.45
N GLY A 403 3.25 -0.35 -4.31
CA GLY A 403 3.15 -1.27 -3.18
C GLY A 403 2.40 -0.62 -2.03
N ILE A 404 1.26 -1.17 -1.63
CA ILE A 404 0.34 -0.55 -0.67
C ILE A 404 0.61 -1.11 0.73
N TRP A 405 1.19 -0.29 1.62
CA TRP A 405 1.50 -0.65 3.01
C TRP A 405 0.47 -0.07 3.98
N ASN A 406 -0.42 -0.83 4.58
CA ASN A 406 -0.79 -2.20 4.25
C ASN A 406 -2.30 -2.24 3.96
N ILE A 407 -2.80 -3.36 3.45
CA ILE A 407 -4.20 -3.48 3.01
C ILE A 407 -5.14 -4.01 4.11
N MET A 408 -4.70 -4.01 5.38
CA MET A 408 -5.48 -4.56 6.49
C MET A 408 -6.80 -3.81 6.73
N ILE A 409 -6.91 -2.57 6.23
CA ILE A 409 -8.10 -1.73 6.26
C ILE A 409 -8.42 -1.24 4.85
N PHE A 410 -9.68 -1.33 4.43
CA PHE A 410 -10.11 -0.86 3.12
C PHE A 410 -10.27 0.67 3.07
N PHE A 411 -9.27 1.38 2.55
CA PHE A 411 -9.32 2.84 2.39
C PHE A 411 -9.91 3.27 1.04
N HIS A 412 -11.19 3.66 1.05
CA HIS A 412 -11.97 3.95 -0.17
C HIS A 412 -11.33 4.97 -1.12
N GLN A 413 -10.74 6.06 -0.60
CA GLN A 413 -10.09 7.06 -1.46
C GLN A 413 -8.89 6.50 -2.22
N MET A 414 -8.07 5.63 -1.63
CA MET A 414 -6.93 5.00 -2.31
C MET A 414 -7.38 4.27 -3.56
N TRP A 415 -8.36 3.39 -3.38
CA TRP A 415 -8.88 2.54 -4.43
C TRP A 415 -9.65 3.31 -5.50
N SER A 416 -10.39 4.35 -5.10
CA SER A 416 -11.12 5.23 -6.03
C SER A 416 -10.17 6.06 -6.89
N VAL A 417 -9.11 6.62 -6.29
CA VAL A 417 -8.07 7.40 -7.00
C VAL A 417 -7.34 6.50 -8.00
N LEU A 418 -7.00 5.28 -7.59
CA LEU A 418 -6.34 4.30 -8.44
C LEU A 418 -7.23 3.88 -9.62
N ALA A 419 -8.46 3.39 -9.38
CA ALA A 419 -9.36 2.89 -10.42
C ALA A 419 -9.81 3.98 -11.41
N ALA A 420 -9.89 5.24 -10.96
CA ALA A 420 -10.24 6.34 -11.83
C ALA A 420 -9.12 6.80 -12.77
N GLN A 421 -7.87 6.35 -12.54
CA GLN A 421 -6.69 6.78 -13.29
C GLN A 421 -6.03 5.64 -14.07
N PHE A 422 -6.06 4.41 -13.56
CA PHE A 422 -5.31 3.30 -14.13
C PHE A 422 -6.15 2.04 -14.30
N ASP A 423 -5.89 1.33 -15.40
CA ASP A 423 -6.28 -0.06 -15.54
C ASP A 423 -5.26 -0.94 -14.81
N ILE A 424 -5.74 -1.75 -13.87
CA ILE A 424 -4.86 -2.63 -13.10
C ILE A 424 -4.48 -3.83 -13.93
N ILE A 425 -3.18 -4.11 -13.97
CA ILE A 425 -2.63 -5.28 -14.66
C ILE A 425 -3.04 -6.54 -13.87
N LYS A 426 -3.67 -7.49 -14.56
CA LYS A 426 -3.93 -8.85 -14.07
C LYS A 426 -3.14 -9.80 -14.96
N LEU A 427 -2.35 -10.68 -14.33
CA LEU A 427 -1.45 -11.60 -15.02
C LEU A 427 -1.97 -13.04 -15.04
N LEU A 428 -2.95 -13.34 -14.18
CA LEU A 428 -3.67 -14.60 -14.17
C LEU A 428 -4.98 -14.47 -14.99
N PRO A 429 -5.43 -15.54 -15.65
CA PRO A 429 -6.76 -15.55 -16.26
C PRO A 429 -7.86 -15.41 -15.20
N GLU A 430 -9.03 -14.92 -15.60
CA GLU A 430 -10.23 -15.00 -14.75
C GLU A 430 -10.67 -16.47 -14.67
N ARG A 431 -11.00 -16.92 -13.45
CA ARG A 431 -11.47 -18.29 -13.19
C ARG A 431 -12.98 -18.38 -13.19
#